data_AF-A0A6G3LQW6-F1
#
_entry.id   AF-A0A6G3LQW6-F1
#
_cell.length_a   1.000
_cell.length_b   1.000
_cell.length_c   1.000
_cell.angle_alpha   90.00
_cell.angle_beta   90.00
_cell.angle_gamma   90.00
#
_symmetry.space_group_name_H-M   'P 1'
#
loop_
_entity.id
_entity.type
_entity.pdbx_description
1 polymer ?
#
loop_
_entity_poly.entity_id
_entity_poly.type
_entity_poly.pdbx_seq_one_letter_code
_entity_poly.pdbx_strand_id
1 'polypeptide(L)'
;MKVLVIRAERGKVVKDEVVEGELKDVVKGKALEALNEWSPETSDFIVLKDERELELPLPLKPELVDALRSIGSLSRTKDKAIMRFPVYTISFENKMVSEDKYVEYKVYLLAPYINDDLKTELEAEAQDITTEKEAPEGIREEEEEG
;
A
#
# COMPACT_ATOMS: atom_id res chain seq x y z
N MET A 1 -8.42 6.87 16.11
CA MET A 1 -7.19 6.12 15.74
C MET A 1 -6.48 6.93 14.68
N LYS A 2 -5.19 6.71 14.51
CA LYS A 2 -4.40 7.39 13.48
C LYS A 2 -4.31 6.52 12.22
N VAL A 3 -4.49 7.13 11.06
CA VAL A 3 -4.39 6.49 9.75
C VAL A 3 -3.28 7.18 8.98
N LEU A 4 -2.32 6.39 8.52
CA LEU A 4 -1.32 6.82 7.56
C LEU A 4 -1.96 6.84 6.17
N VAL A 5 -1.79 7.95 5.46
CA VAL A 5 -2.20 8.13 4.07
C VAL A 5 -0.96 8.55 3.28
N ILE A 6 -0.59 7.73 2.30
CA ILE A 6 0.52 8.00 1.38
C ILE A 6 -0.07 8.16 0.00
N ARG A 7 0.32 9.21 -0.72
CA ARG A 7 0.05 9.40 -2.14
C ARG A 7 1.37 9.27 -2.89
N ALA A 8 1.43 8.32 -3.81
CA ALA A 8 2.57 8.15 -4.68
C ALA A 8 2.16 8.34 -6.14
N GLU A 9 3.04 9.00 -6.89
CA GLU A 9 2.88 9.25 -8.31
C GLU A 9 4.20 9.00 -9.03
N ARG A 10 4.16 8.12 -10.04
CA ARG A 10 5.28 7.86 -10.98
C ARG A 10 6.62 7.65 -10.27
N GLY A 11 6.63 6.78 -9.26
CA GLY A 11 7.83 6.40 -8.53
C GLY A 11 8.27 7.41 -7.47
N LYS A 12 7.36 8.28 -7.01
CA LYS A 12 7.65 9.27 -5.97
C LYS A 12 6.50 9.39 -4.99
N VAL A 13 6.80 9.41 -3.70
CA VAL A 13 5.83 9.86 -2.69
C VAL A 13 5.67 11.37 -2.83
N VAL A 14 4.49 11.82 -3.25
CA VAL A 14 4.18 13.25 -3.43
C VAL A 14 3.54 13.87 -2.19
N LYS A 15 2.95 13.03 -1.32
CA LYS A 15 2.40 13.44 -0.03
C LYS A 15 2.31 12.24 0.91
N ASP A 16 2.68 12.43 2.16
CA ASP A 16 2.33 11.53 3.27
C ASP A 16 1.69 12.36 4.40
N GLU A 17 0.70 11.78 5.08
CA GLU A 17 0.08 12.42 6.25
C GLU A 17 -0.48 11.38 7.22
N VAL A 18 -0.51 11.74 8.50
CA VAL A 18 -1.19 10.96 9.54
C VAL A 18 -2.45 11.70 9.95
N VAL A 19 -3.61 11.11 9.68
CA VAL A 19 -4.92 11.70 9.97
C VAL A 19 -5.62 10.98 11.12
N GLU A 20 -6.40 11.71 11.90
CA GLU A 20 -7.26 11.13 12.94
C GLU A 20 -8.61 10.71 12.32
N GLY A 21 -9.06 9.48 12.59
CA GLY A 21 -10.35 8.98 12.12
C GLY A 21 -10.43 7.46 12.12
N GLU A 22 -11.58 6.88 11.76
CA GLU A 22 -11.67 5.43 11.53
C GLU A 22 -11.14 5.09 10.13
N LEU A 23 -10.33 4.01 10.04
CA LEU A 23 -9.71 3.61 8.76
C LEU A 23 -10.72 3.49 7.61
N LYS A 24 -11.88 2.89 7.86
CA LYS A 24 -12.94 2.71 6.84
C LYS A 24 -13.44 4.04 6.26
N ASP A 25 -13.49 5.08 7.08
CA ASP A 25 -14.03 6.38 6.68
C ASP A 25 -12.95 7.18 5.93
N VAL A 26 -11.69 7.07 6.38
CA VAL A 26 -10.54 7.65 5.66
C VAL A 26 -10.37 7.02 4.28
N VAL A 27 -10.46 5.69 4.17
CA VAL A 27 -10.40 4.97 2.88
C VAL A 27 -11.52 5.44 1.95
N LYS A 28 -12.76 5.53 2.41
CA LYS A 28 -13.88 6.05 1.60
C LYS A 28 -13.66 7.50 1.17
N GLY A 29 -13.16 8.34 2.07
CA GLY A 29 -12.84 9.73 1.77
C GLY A 29 -11.78 9.85 0.67
N LYS A 30 -10.68 9.10 0.79
CA LYS A 30 -9.60 9.10 -0.22
C LYS A 30 -10.02 8.43 -1.53
N ALA A 31 -10.91 7.44 -1.49
CA ALA A 31 -11.52 6.88 -2.69
C ALA A 31 -12.37 7.92 -3.43
N LEU A 32 -13.14 8.75 -2.72
CA LEU A 32 -13.90 9.84 -3.33
C LEU A 32 -12.98 10.93 -3.91
N GLU A 33 -11.91 11.30 -3.22
CA GLU A 33 -10.89 12.21 -3.76
C GLU A 33 -10.28 11.66 -5.06
N ALA A 34 -9.82 10.41 -5.04
CA ALA A 34 -9.26 9.72 -6.21
C ALA A 34 -10.27 9.62 -7.36
N LEU A 35 -11.55 9.33 -7.07
CA LEU A 35 -12.60 9.22 -8.08
C LEU A 35 -12.84 10.53 -8.82
N ASN A 36 -12.65 11.68 -8.16
CA ASN A 36 -12.77 12.99 -8.81
C ASN A 36 -11.60 13.31 -9.75
N GLU A 37 -10.44 12.68 -9.56
CA GLU A 37 -9.26 12.84 -10.42
C GLU A 37 -9.18 11.76 -11.52
N TRP A 38 -9.83 10.62 -11.30
CA TRP A 38 -9.80 9.47 -12.19
C TRP A 38 -10.46 9.76 -13.55
N SER A 39 -9.82 9.28 -14.62
CA SER A 39 -10.35 9.30 -15.98
C SER A 39 -10.77 7.89 -16.41
N PRO A 40 -12.09 7.59 -16.52
CA PRO A 40 -12.58 6.27 -16.92
C PRO A 40 -12.29 5.95 -18.40
N GLU A 41 -11.87 6.92 -19.21
CA GLU A 41 -11.49 6.70 -20.61
C GLU A 41 -10.10 6.06 -20.76
N THR A 42 -9.26 6.17 -19.72
CA THR A 42 -7.82 5.89 -19.83
C THR A 42 -7.27 4.90 -18.82
N SER A 43 -7.96 4.65 -17.71
CA SER A 43 -7.49 3.75 -16.66
C SER A 43 -8.63 3.09 -15.89
N ASP A 44 -8.32 2.00 -15.20
CA ASP A 44 -9.23 1.38 -14.25
C ASP A 44 -9.21 2.13 -12.90
N PHE A 45 -10.27 1.97 -12.12
CA PHE A 45 -10.33 2.40 -10.72
C PHE A 45 -10.40 1.18 -9.80
N ILE A 46 -9.37 0.97 -8.99
CA ILE A 46 -9.21 -0.24 -8.19
C ILE A 46 -9.01 0.14 -6.73
N VAL A 47 -9.80 -0.46 -5.85
CA VAL A 47 -9.58 -0.40 -4.40
C VAL A 47 -9.25 -1.81 -3.93
N LEU A 48 -7.99 -2.03 -3.58
CA LEU A 48 -7.48 -3.31 -3.12
C LEU A 48 -7.31 -3.27 -1.60
N LYS A 49 -7.60 -4.39 -0.93
CA LYS A 49 -7.44 -4.55 0.51
C LYS A 49 -6.60 -5.79 0.76
N ASP A 50 -5.47 -5.60 1.41
CA ASP A 50 -4.58 -6.66 1.86
C ASP A 50 -4.50 -6.72 3.38
N GLU A 51 -4.21 -7.91 3.92
CA GLU A 51 -3.90 -8.09 5.34
C GLU A 51 -2.39 -8.29 5.49
N ARG A 52 -1.75 -7.44 6.28
CA ARG A 52 -0.31 -7.48 6.54
C ARG A 52 -0.05 -7.98 7.96
N GLU A 53 1.09 -8.65 8.12
CA GLU A 53 1.58 -9.12 9.41
C GLU A 53 2.81 -8.30 9.84
N LEU A 54 2.81 -7.86 11.09
CA LEU A 54 3.95 -7.23 11.76
C LEU A 54 4.34 -8.07 12.97
N GLU A 55 5.58 -8.51 13.00
CA GLU A 55 6.17 -9.20 14.14
C GLU A 55 6.85 -8.19 15.08
N LEU A 56 6.46 -8.22 16.35
CA LEU A 56 7.03 -7.36 17.39
C LEU A 56 7.69 -8.21 18.48
N PRO A 57 8.91 -7.88 18.92
CA PRO A 57 9.59 -8.64 19.97
C PRO A 57 8.86 -8.49 21.31
N LEU A 58 8.80 -9.58 22.10
CA LEU A 58 8.29 -9.55 23.47
C LEU A 58 9.39 -9.22 24.50
N PRO A 59 9.03 -8.58 25.63
CA PRO A 59 7.70 -8.15 26.02
C PRO A 59 7.28 -6.80 25.39
N LEU A 60 6.00 -6.68 25.04
CA LEU A 60 5.40 -5.39 24.65
C LEU A 60 5.05 -4.55 25.88
N LYS A 61 5.13 -3.23 25.74
CA LYS A 61 4.58 -2.30 26.75
C LYS A 61 3.04 -2.43 26.80
N PRO A 62 2.38 -2.39 27.97
CA PRO A 62 0.93 -2.53 28.08
C PRO A 62 0.14 -1.55 27.20
N GLU A 63 0.54 -0.28 27.17
CA GLU A 63 -0.08 0.77 26.34
C GLU A 63 -0.05 0.43 24.84
N LEU A 64 1.04 -0.21 24.39
CA LEU A 64 1.18 -0.65 23.01
C LEU A 64 0.22 -1.81 22.72
N VAL A 65 0.05 -2.76 23.63
CA VAL A 65 -0.88 -3.89 23.44
C VAL A 65 -2.31 -3.40 23.22
N ASP A 66 -2.77 -2.44 24.01
CA ASP A 66 -4.12 -1.89 23.89
C ASP A 66 -4.29 -1.13 22.56
N ALA A 67 -3.30 -0.33 22.17
CA ALA A 67 -3.29 0.36 20.89
C ALA A 67 -3.38 -0.62 19.71
N LEU A 68 -2.55 -1.67 19.68
CA LEU A 68 -2.53 -2.64 18.57
C LEU A 68 -3.83 -3.44 18.47
N ARG A 69 -4.44 -3.81 19.60
CA ARG A 69 -5.75 -4.50 19.63
C ARG A 69 -6.90 -3.63 19.10
N SER A 70 -6.78 -2.31 19.22
CA SER A 70 -7.77 -1.39 18.65
C SER A 70 -7.67 -1.25 17.12
N ILE A 71 -6.51 -1.62 16.56
CA ILE A 71 -6.20 -1.50 15.14
C ILE A 71 -6.56 -2.79 14.38
N GLY A 72 -6.25 -3.95 14.96
CA GLY A 72 -6.39 -5.23 14.29
C GLY A 72 -6.31 -6.41 15.25
N SER A 73 -5.95 -7.58 14.73
CA SER A 73 -5.81 -8.78 15.57
C SER A 73 -4.38 -8.91 16.09
N LEU A 74 -4.25 -9.30 17.36
CA LEU A 74 -2.96 -9.50 18.02
C LEU A 74 -2.90 -10.92 18.58
N SER A 75 -1.95 -11.69 18.08
CA SER A 75 -1.61 -13.03 18.58
C SER A 75 -0.19 -13.04 19.13
N ARG A 76 0.23 -14.14 19.76
CA ARG A 76 1.57 -14.26 20.34
C ARG A 76 2.16 -15.64 20.09
N THR A 77 3.46 -15.67 19.88
CA THR A 77 4.31 -16.86 19.98
C THR A 77 5.03 -16.85 21.34
N LYS A 78 6.12 -17.62 21.48
CA LYS A 78 6.93 -17.67 22.70
C LYS A 78 7.73 -16.38 22.92
N ASP A 79 8.21 -15.78 21.84
CA ASP A 79 9.18 -14.69 21.82
C ASP A 79 8.69 -13.45 21.06
N LYS A 80 7.58 -13.54 20.33
CA LYS A 80 7.03 -12.45 19.51
C LYS A 80 5.53 -12.28 19.69
N ALA A 81 5.07 -11.06 19.44
CA ALA A 81 3.67 -10.76 19.16
C ALA A 81 3.51 -10.62 17.65
N ILE A 82 2.45 -11.20 17.10
CA ILE A 82 2.11 -11.11 15.67
C ILE A 82 0.85 -10.26 15.56
N MET A 83 0.98 -9.09 14.96
CA MET A 83 -0.12 -8.18 14.68
C MET A 83 -0.54 -8.31 13.22
N ARG A 84 -1.84 -8.46 12.97
CA ARG A 84 -2.42 -8.36 11.62
C ARG A 84 -3.21 -7.07 11.48
N PHE A 85 -2.96 -6.35 10.40
CA PHE A 85 -3.65 -5.10 10.11
C PHE A 85 -3.93 -4.96 8.60
N PRO A 86 -5.02 -4.28 8.23
CA PRO A 86 -5.34 -4.07 6.82
C PRO A 86 -4.52 -2.92 6.23
N VAL A 87 -4.12 -3.09 4.96
CA VAL A 87 -3.60 -2.04 4.09
C VAL A 87 -4.51 -1.92 2.89
N TYR A 88 -4.77 -0.70 2.43
CA TYR A 88 -5.59 -0.42 1.26
C TYR A 88 -4.77 0.31 0.22
N THR A 89 -4.88 -0.12 -1.03
CA THR A 89 -4.31 0.57 -2.19
C THR A 89 -5.45 1.02 -3.10
N ILE A 90 -5.51 2.31 -3.38
CA ILE A 90 -6.45 2.92 -4.32
C ILE A 90 -5.67 3.33 -5.55
N SER A 91 -5.83 2.59 -6.64
CA SER A 91 -5.22 2.86 -7.94
C SER A 91 -6.21 3.58 -8.84
N PHE A 92 -5.82 4.74 -9.34
CA PHE A 92 -6.71 5.64 -10.10
C PHE A 92 -6.06 6.30 -11.32
N GLU A 93 -4.83 5.94 -11.63
CA GLU A 93 -4.21 6.15 -12.94
C GLU A 93 -3.29 4.95 -13.19
N ASN A 94 -3.64 4.11 -14.13
CA ASN A 94 -2.95 2.86 -14.44
C ASN A 94 -3.18 2.49 -15.91
N LYS A 95 -2.30 1.64 -16.46
CA LYS A 95 -2.36 1.26 -17.87
C LYS A 95 -1.69 -0.07 -18.14
N MET A 96 -2.31 -0.86 -19.03
CA MET A 96 -1.64 -1.95 -19.73
C MET A 96 -0.78 -1.37 -20.86
N VAL A 97 0.54 -1.33 -20.67
CA VAL A 97 1.51 -0.77 -21.63
C VAL A 97 1.90 -1.79 -22.71
N SER A 98 1.95 -3.07 -22.35
CA SER A 98 2.09 -4.23 -23.25
C SER A 98 1.40 -5.44 -22.63
N GLU A 99 1.32 -6.60 -23.32
CA GLU A 99 0.59 -7.79 -22.83
C GLU A 99 0.97 -8.20 -21.40
N ASP A 100 2.24 -8.08 -21.04
CA ASP A 100 2.76 -8.47 -19.71
C ASP A 100 3.13 -7.28 -18.81
N LYS A 101 2.85 -6.03 -19.24
CA LYS A 101 3.28 -4.83 -18.50
C LYS A 101 2.09 -3.97 -18.09
N TYR A 102 1.62 -4.20 -16.87
CA TYR A 102 0.69 -3.32 -16.19
C TYR A 102 1.46 -2.32 -15.31
N VAL A 103 1.15 -1.03 -15.45
CA VAL A 103 1.80 0.04 -14.69
C VAL A 103 0.76 0.84 -13.95
N GLU A 104 1.00 1.09 -12.67
CA GLU A 104 0.21 2.00 -11.85
C GLU A 104 0.96 3.33 -11.74
N TYR A 105 0.36 4.43 -12.18
CA TYR A 105 1.01 5.75 -12.17
C TYR A 105 0.62 6.59 -10.96
N LYS A 106 -0.58 6.42 -10.41
CA LYS A 106 -1.03 7.14 -9.21
C LYS A 106 -1.79 6.21 -8.28
N VAL A 107 -1.36 6.21 -7.01
CA VAL A 107 -2.01 5.44 -5.96
C VAL A 107 -2.13 6.25 -4.66
N TYR A 108 -3.17 5.94 -3.88
CA TYR A 108 -3.13 6.12 -2.44
C TYR A 108 -2.87 4.78 -1.76
N LEU A 109 -1.97 4.76 -0.79
CA LEU A 109 -1.77 3.65 0.13
C LEU A 109 -2.18 4.08 1.54
N LEU A 110 -3.05 3.31 2.17
CA LEU A 110 -3.62 3.63 3.48
C LEU A 110 -3.49 2.47 4.46
N ALA A 111 -3.04 2.78 5.67
CA ALA A 111 -2.91 1.80 6.74
C ALA A 111 -3.14 2.48 8.10
N PRO A 112 -3.51 1.72 9.15
CA PRO A 112 -3.34 2.20 10.51
C PRO A 112 -1.90 2.67 10.76
N TYR A 113 -1.74 3.84 11.38
CA TYR A 113 -0.42 4.31 11.78
C TYR A 113 0.04 3.57 13.03
N ILE A 114 1.13 2.80 12.92
CA ILE A 114 1.69 1.99 14.01
C ILE A 114 2.99 2.63 14.52
N ASN A 115 3.97 2.83 13.64
CA ASN A 115 5.26 3.47 13.94
C ASN A 115 5.90 4.03 12.65
N ASP A 116 7.00 4.77 12.81
CA ASP A 116 7.73 5.41 11.70
C ASP A 116 8.48 4.41 10.81
N ASP A 117 8.91 3.28 11.35
CA ASP A 117 9.61 2.23 10.58
C ASP A 117 8.67 1.63 9.52
N LEU A 118 7.46 1.24 9.93
CA LEU A 118 6.43 0.74 9.03
C LEU A 118 5.96 1.83 8.05
N LYS A 119 5.86 3.09 8.50
CA LYS A 119 5.57 4.20 7.60
C LYS A 119 6.60 4.26 6.47
N THR A 120 7.89 4.19 6.81
CA THR A 120 8.99 4.23 5.83
C THR A 120 8.92 3.04 4.86
N GLU A 121 8.61 1.84 5.36
CA GLU A 121 8.39 0.64 4.52
C GLU A 121 7.24 0.86 3.52
N LEU A 122 6.11 1.37 4.00
CA LEU A 122 4.92 1.61 3.18
C LEU A 122 5.11 2.76 2.18
N GLU A 123 5.92 3.77 2.50
CA GLU A 123 6.32 4.82 1.56
C GLU A 123 7.17 4.26 0.42
N ALA A 124 8.15 3.40 0.75
CA ALA A 124 8.96 2.72 -0.26
C ALA A 124 8.11 1.79 -1.13
N GLU A 125 7.14 1.08 -0.54
CA GLU A 125 6.18 0.25 -1.27
C GLU A 125 5.33 1.08 -2.24
N ALA A 126 4.73 2.18 -1.78
CA ALA A 126 3.92 3.05 -2.64
C ALA A 126 4.75 3.64 -3.80
N GLN A 127 6.00 3.99 -3.53
CA GLN A 127 6.95 4.39 -4.56
C GLN A 127 7.25 3.26 -5.55
N ASP A 128 7.51 2.04 -5.07
CA ASP A 128 7.82 0.90 -5.93
C ASP A 128 6.63 0.50 -6.82
N ILE A 129 5.41 0.48 -6.27
CA ILE A 129 4.15 0.25 -7.01
C ILE A 129 4.05 1.21 -8.20
N THR A 130 4.41 2.48 -7.98
CA THR A 130 4.27 3.52 -9.01
C THR A 130 5.50 3.71 -9.90
N THR A 131 6.55 2.92 -9.69
CA THR A 131 7.75 2.96 -10.50
C THR A 131 7.55 2.10 -11.73
N GLU A 132 7.67 2.70 -12.92
CA GLU A 132 7.67 1.94 -14.15
C GLU A 132 8.95 1.11 -14.24
N LYS A 133 8.83 -0.20 -13.99
CA LYS A 133 9.96 -1.13 -14.09
C LYS A 133 10.21 -1.46 -15.56
N GLU A 134 11.48 -1.45 -15.97
CA GLU A 134 11.87 -2.06 -17.23
C GLU A 134 11.68 -3.57 -17.11
N ALA A 135 11.18 -4.21 -18.17
CA ALA A 135 11.23 -5.66 -18.23
C ALA A 135 12.72 -6.06 -18.13
N PRO A 136 13.09 -7.07 -17.33
CA PRO A 136 14.45 -7.57 -17.37
C PRO A 136 14.83 -7.88 -18.82
N GLU A 137 16.02 -7.46 -19.27
CA GLU A 137 16.51 -7.74 -20.62
C GLU A 137 16.35 -9.24 -20.90
N GLY A 138 15.43 -9.58 -21.80
CA GLY A 138 15.09 -10.96 -22.09
C GLY A 138 16.28 -11.75 -22.62
N ILE A 139 16.39 -13.01 -22.19
CA ILE A 139 17.08 -14.05 -22.96
C ILE A 139 16.49 -14.00 -24.36
N ARG A 140 17.33 -13.73 -25.36
CA ARG A 140 16.95 -13.74 -26.77
C ARG A 140 16.39 -15.13 -27.08
N GLU A 141 15.10 -15.23 -27.40
CA GLU A 141 14.60 -16.36 -28.15
C GLU A 141 15.24 -16.28 -29.54
N GLU A 142 16.17 -17.19 -29.82
CA GLU A 142 16.72 -17.34 -31.17
C GLU A 142 15.56 -17.72 -32.09
N GLU A 143 15.22 -16.82 -33.01
CA GLU A 143 14.30 -17.11 -34.11
C GLU A 143 14.83 -18.34 -34.86
N GLU A 144 14.06 -19.44 -34.86
CA GLU A 144 14.32 -20.57 -35.76
C GLU A 144 14.17 -20.07 -37.20
N GLU A 145 15.30 -19.85 -37.87
CA GLU A 145 15.36 -19.59 -39.32
C GLU A 145 14.76 -20.78 -40.07
N GLY A 146 13.66 -20.53 -40.80
CA GLY A 146 13.05 -21.43 -41.76
C GLY A 146 13.60 -21.28 -43.18
#